data_AF-A0A8B5X3Z5-F1
#
_entry.id   AF-A0A8B5X3Z5-F1
#
_cell.length_a   1.000
_cell.length_b   1.000
_cell.length_c   1.000
_cell.angle_alpha   90.00
_cell.angle_beta   90.00
_cell.angle_gamma   90.00
#
_symmetry.space_group_name_H-M   'P 1'
#
loop_
_entity.id
_entity.type
_entity.pdbx_description
1 polymer ?
#
loop_
_entity_poly.entity_id
_entity_poly.type
_entity_poly.pdbx_seq_one_letter_code
_entity_poly.pdbx_strand_id
1 'polypeptide(L)'
;MTTTSQVVHSLLHELNTPLTVLVSAGAILKNKVPGPLVGSVERLDEVSRQLSQEAVALRANLPDQIDLNSPDMAAQQLRELATGWQQYTIRLSATLDEIQAAEVKLPDSLLDKILNQSLLSGLSTLKNILHRLETIQPQDLMKDEG
;
A
#
# COMPACT_ATOMS: atom_id res chain seq x y z
N MET A 1 11.95 -3.54 -24.16
CA MET A 1 10.99 -2.88 -23.24
C MET A 1 11.12 -1.39 -23.46
N THR A 2 10.01 -0.66 -23.56
CA THR A 2 10.01 0.81 -23.64
C THR A 2 10.39 1.41 -22.29
N THR A 3 10.95 2.63 -22.26
CA THR A 3 11.26 3.37 -21.02
C THR A 3 10.03 3.47 -20.11
N THR A 4 8.85 3.73 -20.70
CA THR A 4 7.54 3.70 -20.01
C THR A 4 7.30 2.40 -19.27
N SER A 5 7.52 1.25 -19.91
CA SER A 5 7.31 -0.07 -19.30
C SER A 5 8.20 -0.25 -18.06
N GLN A 6 9.48 0.12 -18.15
CA GLN A 6 10.42 -0.01 -17.03
C GLN A 6 10.04 0.89 -15.86
N VAL A 7 9.71 2.16 -16.13
CA VAL A 7 9.31 3.12 -15.09
C VAL A 7 8.02 2.68 -14.41
N VAL A 8 6.99 2.27 -15.16
CA VAL A 8 5.73 1.76 -14.60
C VAL A 8 5.99 0.54 -13.70
N HIS A 9 6.81 -0.41 -14.16
CA HIS A 9 7.18 -1.57 -13.33
C HIS A 9 7.88 -1.17 -12.03
N SER A 10 8.81 -0.22 -12.09
CA SER A 10 9.52 0.29 -10.91
C SER A 10 8.57 0.95 -9.92
N LEU A 11 7.71 1.85 -10.39
CA LEU A 11 6.72 2.55 -9.58
C LEU A 11 5.75 1.59 -8.87
N LEU A 12 5.27 0.56 -9.57
CA LEU A 12 4.41 -0.46 -8.97
C LEU A 12 5.17 -1.42 -8.05
N HIS A 13 6.47 -1.59 -8.26
CA HIS A 13 7.32 -2.38 -7.35
C HIS A 13 7.45 -1.71 -5.99
N GLU A 14 7.50 -0.39 -5.92
CA GLU A 14 7.61 0.36 -4.66
C GLU A 14 6.45 0.08 -3.69
N LEU A 15 5.28 -0.30 -4.19
CA LEU A 15 4.12 -0.69 -3.37
C LEU A 15 4.37 -1.96 -2.55
N ASN A 16 5.30 -2.83 -2.96
CA ASN A 16 5.54 -4.12 -2.31
C ASN A 16 5.89 -3.99 -0.84
N THR A 17 6.88 -3.15 -0.54
CA THR A 17 7.45 -3.04 0.79
C THR A 17 6.40 -2.60 1.81
N PRO A 18 5.70 -1.47 1.63
CA PRO A 18 4.69 -1.05 2.61
C PRO A 18 3.50 -2.02 2.69
N LEU A 19 3.07 -2.63 1.58
CA LEU A 19 1.99 -3.62 1.61
C LEU A 19 2.40 -4.88 2.36
N THR A 20 3.63 -5.36 2.15
CA THR A 20 4.17 -6.51 2.87
C THR A 20 4.25 -6.22 4.37
N VAL A 21 4.68 -5.01 4.76
CA VAL A 21 4.69 -4.59 6.16
C VAL A 21 3.29 -4.66 6.77
N LEU A 22 2.30 -4.06 6.11
CA LEU A 22 0.91 -4.02 6.61
C LEU A 22 0.29 -5.42 6.71
N VAL A 23 0.42 -6.24 5.66
CA VAL A 23 -0.11 -7.61 5.63
C VAL A 23 0.58 -8.48 6.68
N SER A 24 1.91 -8.42 6.77
CA SER A 24 2.66 -9.23 7.74
C SER A 24 2.37 -8.79 9.16
N ALA A 25 2.25 -7.49 9.42
CA ALA A 25 1.91 -6.97 10.74
C ALA A 25 0.49 -7.40 11.17
N GLY A 26 -0.51 -7.29 10.28
CA GLY A 26 -1.86 -7.80 10.54
C GLY A 26 -1.85 -9.29 10.87
N ALA A 27 -1.13 -10.09 10.07
CA ALA A 27 -1.01 -11.53 10.29
C ALA A 27 -0.27 -11.90 11.59
N ILE A 28 0.80 -11.18 11.95
CA ILE A 28 1.58 -11.41 13.18
C ILE A 28 0.76 -11.04 14.42
N LEU A 29 0.06 -9.90 14.38
CA LEU A 29 -0.74 -9.40 15.49
C LEU A 29 -2.04 -10.21 15.71
N LYS A 30 -2.50 -10.91 14.67
CA LYS A 30 -3.67 -11.78 14.74
C LYS A 30 -3.55 -12.77 15.90
N ASN A 31 -4.55 -12.79 16.77
CA ASN A 31 -4.59 -13.60 17.99
C ASN A 31 -3.52 -13.28 19.06
N LYS A 32 -2.74 -12.21 18.89
CA LYS A 32 -1.72 -11.78 19.86
C LYS A 32 -2.03 -10.42 20.51
N VAL A 33 -3.13 -9.78 20.12
CA VAL A 33 -3.61 -8.54 20.70
C VAL A 33 -4.76 -8.79 21.70
N PRO A 34 -4.94 -7.91 22.70
CA PRO A 34 -6.04 -8.03 23.65
C PRO A 34 -7.39 -7.76 22.98
N GLY A 35 -8.47 -8.23 23.63
CA GLY A 35 -9.86 -8.16 23.14
C GLY A 35 -10.28 -6.83 22.47
N PRO A 36 -9.99 -5.66 23.06
CA PRO A 36 -10.36 -4.37 22.47
C PRO A 36 -9.78 -4.10 21.08
N LEU A 37 -8.66 -4.75 20.72
CA LEU A 37 -7.98 -4.55 19.45
C LEU A 37 -8.27 -5.64 18.41
N VAL A 38 -8.93 -6.74 18.78
CA VAL A 38 -9.13 -7.89 17.89
C VAL A 38 -9.83 -7.45 16.60
N GLY A 39 -10.95 -6.72 16.71
CA GLY A 39 -11.71 -6.26 15.54
C GLY A 39 -10.92 -5.32 14.63
N SER A 40 -10.13 -4.40 15.20
CA SER A 40 -9.30 -3.48 14.40
C SER A 40 -8.15 -4.21 13.73
N VAL A 41 -7.51 -5.17 14.39
CA VAL A 41 -6.45 -6.00 13.77
C VAL A 41 -6.99 -6.93 12.69
N GLU A 42 -8.19 -7.49 12.86
CA GLU A 42 -8.86 -8.28 11.82
C GLU A 42 -9.18 -7.43 10.58
N ARG A 43 -9.71 -6.22 10.79
CA ARG A 43 -9.98 -5.27 9.69
C ARG A 43 -8.69 -4.83 9.00
N LEU A 44 -7.62 -4.61 9.75
CA LEU A 44 -6.30 -4.32 9.20
C LEU A 44 -5.80 -5.46 8.29
N ASP A 45 -5.88 -6.72 8.76
CA ASP A 45 -5.49 -7.92 8.00
C ASP A 45 -6.33 -8.03 6.71
N GLU A 46 -7.65 -7.85 6.80
CA GLU A 46 -8.55 -7.90 5.65
C GLU A 46 -8.23 -6.82 4.61
N VAL A 47 -8.20 -5.55 5.02
CA VAL A 47 -8.04 -4.41 4.12
C VAL A 47 -6.66 -4.41 3.47
N SER A 48 -5.60 -4.72 4.24
CA SER A 48 -4.25 -4.79 3.70
C SER A 48 -4.08 -5.94 2.70
N ARG A 49 -4.70 -7.10 2.95
CA ARG A 49 -4.71 -8.23 2.01
C ARG A 49 -5.46 -7.90 0.73
N GLN A 50 -6.61 -7.25 0.82
CA GLN A 50 -7.40 -6.87 -0.35
C GLN A 50 -6.58 -5.97 -1.27
N LEU A 51 -5.99 -4.89 -0.74
CA LEU A 51 -5.13 -4.01 -1.52
C LEU A 51 -3.89 -4.74 -2.06
N SER A 52 -3.27 -5.61 -1.25
CA SER A 52 -2.12 -6.41 -1.70
C SER A 52 -2.48 -7.34 -2.86
N GLN A 53 -3.67 -7.95 -2.84
CA GLN A 53 -4.14 -8.82 -3.92
C GLN A 53 -4.37 -8.02 -5.20
N GLU A 54 -4.98 -6.85 -5.11
CA GLU A 54 -5.16 -5.96 -6.28
C GLU A 54 -3.83 -5.51 -6.87
N ALA A 55 -2.88 -5.09 -6.04
CA ALA A 55 -1.55 -4.68 -6.50
C ALA A 55 -0.75 -5.83 -7.13
N VAL A 56 -0.93 -7.07 -6.64
CA VAL A 56 -0.35 -8.28 -7.26
C VAL A 56 -1.04 -8.58 -8.59
N ALA A 57 -2.37 -8.54 -8.63
CA ALA A 57 -3.15 -8.82 -9.84
C ALA A 57 -2.88 -7.81 -10.97
N LEU A 58 -2.73 -6.52 -10.62
CA LEU A 58 -2.32 -5.48 -11.55
C LEU A 58 -0.96 -5.80 -12.19
N ARG A 59 0.03 -6.18 -11.39
CA ARG A 59 1.38 -6.47 -11.91
C ARG A 59 1.43 -7.75 -12.75
N ALA A 60 0.64 -8.75 -12.38
CA ALA A 60 0.55 -9.99 -13.15
C ALA A 60 -0.06 -9.76 -14.54
N ASN A 61 -0.97 -8.79 -14.67
CA ASN A 61 -1.68 -8.48 -15.92
C ASN A 61 -1.42 -7.04 -16.38
N LEU A 62 -0.19 -6.54 -16.16
CA LEU A 62 0.13 -5.13 -16.36
C LEU A 62 -0.14 -4.64 -17.80
N PRO A 63 0.24 -5.38 -18.86
CA PRO A 63 -0.01 -4.94 -20.23
C PRO A 63 -1.50 -4.86 -20.59
N ASP A 64 -2.37 -5.57 -19.86
CA ASP A 64 -3.82 -5.57 -20.10
C ASP A 64 -4.53 -4.44 -19.35
N GLN A 65 -3.89 -3.89 -18.30
CA GLN A 65 -4.47 -2.84 -17.46
C GLN A 65 -3.86 -1.46 -17.71
N ILE A 66 -2.61 -1.40 -18.15
CA ILE A 66 -1.88 -0.17 -18.42
C ILE A 66 -1.36 -0.20 -19.86
N ASP A 67 -1.64 0.84 -20.64
CA ASP A 67 -1.09 1.01 -21.97
C ASP A 67 0.37 1.46 -21.89
N LEU A 68 1.29 0.50 -21.87
CA LEU A 68 2.73 0.74 -21.77
C LEU A 68 3.36 1.35 -23.04
N ASN A 69 2.58 1.50 -24.12
CA ASN A 69 3.04 2.11 -25.37
C ASN A 69 2.71 3.61 -25.44
N SER A 70 1.83 4.10 -24.57
CA SER A 70 1.41 5.50 -24.51
C SER A 70 1.65 6.08 -23.11
N PRO A 71 2.69 6.91 -22.90
CA PRO A 71 2.94 7.56 -21.62
C PRO A 71 1.73 8.35 -21.10
N ASP A 72 0.97 8.99 -21.98
CA ASP A 72 -0.23 9.74 -21.63
C ASP A 72 -1.32 8.83 -21.04
N MET A 73 -1.61 7.72 -21.72
CA MET A 73 -2.60 6.73 -21.26
C MET A 73 -2.13 6.05 -19.98
N ALA A 74 -0.87 5.62 -19.92
CA ALA A 74 -0.31 4.99 -18.73
C ALA A 74 -0.38 5.90 -17.50
N ALA A 75 0.00 7.18 -17.64
CA ALA A 75 -0.09 8.15 -16.55
C ALA A 75 -1.54 8.38 -16.12
N GLN A 76 -2.50 8.45 -17.05
CA GLN A 76 -3.92 8.53 -16.69
C GLN A 76 -4.39 7.30 -15.91
N GLN A 77 -4.13 6.10 -16.40
CA GLN A 77 -4.57 4.85 -15.78
C GLN A 77 -3.93 4.64 -14.39
N LEU A 78 -2.66 5.00 -14.22
CA LEU A 78 -2.00 4.99 -12.91
C LEU A 78 -2.67 5.95 -11.91
N ARG A 79 -3.09 7.14 -12.36
CA ARG A 79 -3.82 8.09 -11.51
C ARG A 79 -5.19 7.57 -11.11
N GLU A 80 -5.91 6.95 -12.05
CA GLU A 80 -7.21 6.33 -11.78
C GLU A 80 -7.09 5.18 -10.76
N LEU A 81 -6.10 4.32 -10.92
CA LEU A 81 -5.80 3.25 -9.96
C LEU A 81 -5.43 3.81 -8.58
N ALA A 82 -4.54 4.80 -8.53
CA ALA A 82 -4.15 5.44 -7.28
C ALA A 82 -5.36 6.05 -6.55
N THR A 83 -6.24 6.73 -7.29
CA THR A 83 -7.49 7.30 -6.76
C THR A 83 -8.39 6.21 -6.19
N GLY A 84 -8.55 5.09 -6.90
CA GLY A 84 -9.29 3.92 -6.40
C GLY A 84 -8.69 3.38 -5.09
N TRP A 85 -7.37 3.30 -5.03
CA TRP A 85 -6.66 2.79 -3.86
C TRP A 85 -6.65 3.73 -2.64
N GLN A 86 -6.97 5.01 -2.81
CA GLN A 86 -7.13 5.92 -1.66
C GLN A 86 -8.22 5.45 -0.69
N GLN A 87 -9.24 4.74 -1.17
CA GLN A 87 -10.27 4.20 -0.26
C GLN A 87 -9.69 3.19 0.73
N TYR A 88 -8.69 2.40 0.32
CA TYR A 88 -7.99 1.48 1.20
C TYR A 88 -7.16 2.22 2.24
N THR A 89 -6.42 3.26 1.86
CA THR A 89 -5.59 4.02 2.80
C THR A 89 -6.44 4.79 3.81
N ILE A 90 -7.63 5.26 3.43
CA ILE A 90 -8.60 5.88 4.36
C ILE A 90 -9.07 4.85 5.38
N ARG A 91 -9.52 3.66 4.94
CA ARG A 91 -9.97 2.56 5.83
C ARG A 91 -8.85 2.10 6.77
N LEU A 92 -7.63 1.96 6.25
CA LEU A 92 -6.45 1.61 7.04
C LEU A 92 -6.13 2.70 8.06
N SER A 93 -6.21 3.98 7.69
CA SER A 93 -5.96 5.11 8.61
C SER A 93 -6.93 5.07 9.78
N ALA A 94 -8.23 4.99 9.51
CA ALA A 94 -9.24 4.92 10.56
C ALA A 94 -9.00 3.72 11.49
N THR A 95 -8.62 2.57 10.92
CA THR A 95 -8.31 1.36 11.70
C THR A 95 -7.06 1.55 12.58
N LEU A 96 -6.01 2.23 12.08
CA LEU A 96 -4.82 2.52 12.87
C LEU A 96 -5.10 3.57 13.95
N ASP A 97 -5.96 4.55 13.68
CA ASP A 97 -6.39 5.55 14.67
C ASP A 97 -7.14 4.88 15.83
N GLU A 98 -8.02 3.92 15.54
CA GLU A 98 -8.68 3.08 16.56
C GLU A 98 -7.65 2.32 17.42
N ILE A 99 -6.64 1.72 16.78
CA ILE A 99 -5.58 0.99 17.48
C ILE A 99 -4.77 1.93 18.39
N GLN A 100 -4.40 3.10 17.91
CA GLN A 100 -3.64 4.10 18.68
C GLN A 100 -4.45 4.66 19.85
N ALA A 101 -5.75 4.94 19.63
CA ALA A 101 -6.64 5.46 20.66
C ALA A 101 -6.88 4.46 21.82
N ALA A 102 -6.68 3.17 21.58
CA ALA A 102 -6.78 2.16 22.63
C ALA A 102 -5.58 2.16 23.60
N GLU A 103 -4.49 2.87 23.29
CA GLU A 103 -3.28 3.04 24.11
C GLU A 103 -2.70 1.72 24.66
N VAL A 104 -2.89 0.62 23.91
CA VAL A 104 -2.46 -0.71 24.34
C VAL A 104 -0.95 -0.83 24.24
N LYS A 105 -0.34 -1.28 25.33
CA LYS A 105 1.05 -1.74 25.37
C LYS A 105 1.09 -3.25 25.42
N LEU A 106 1.77 -3.86 24.47
CA LEU A 106 1.96 -5.30 24.45
C LEU A 106 3.17 -5.69 25.32
N PRO A 107 3.11 -6.80 26.05
CA PRO A 107 4.23 -7.25 26.89
C PRO A 107 5.44 -7.71 26.06
N ASP A 108 5.20 -8.17 24.84
CA ASP A 108 6.25 -8.48 23.87
C ASP A 108 6.67 -7.21 23.12
N SER A 109 7.93 -6.82 23.28
CA SER A 109 8.48 -5.58 22.71
C SER A 109 8.50 -5.56 21.19
N LEU A 110 8.61 -6.72 20.53
CA LEU A 110 8.55 -6.81 19.08
C LEU A 110 7.11 -6.59 18.60
N LEU A 111 6.14 -7.23 19.25
CA LEU A 111 4.72 -7.02 18.92
C LEU A 111 4.29 -5.59 19.18
N ASP A 112 4.74 -5.00 20.29
CA ASP A 112 4.47 -3.61 20.64
C ASP A 112 5.04 -2.66 19.57
N LYS A 113 6.29 -2.89 19.13
CA LYS A 113 6.91 -2.13 18.05
C LYS A 113 6.14 -2.28 16.73
N ILE A 114 5.67 -3.47 16.42
CA ILE A 114 4.85 -3.69 15.22
C ILE A 114 3.56 -2.88 15.31
N LEU A 115 2.83 -2.99 16.41
CA LEU A 115 1.55 -2.33 16.65
C LEU A 115 1.66 -0.81 16.63
N ASN A 116 2.69 -0.26 17.29
CA ASN A 116 2.79 1.16 17.58
C ASN A 116 3.76 1.94 16.67
N GLN A 117 4.55 1.27 15.82
CA GLN A 117 5.52 1.94 14.95
C GLN A 117 5.47 1.42 13.51
N SER A 118 5.63 0.11 13.32
CA SER A 118 5.76 -0.46 11.97
C SER A 118 4.50 -0.25 11.12
N LEU A 119 3.30 -0.36 11.72
CA LEU A 119 2.03 -0.11 11.03
C LEU A 119 1.91 1.32 10.52
N LEU A 120 2.20 2.31 11.37
CA LEU A 120 2.14 3.72 11.02
C LEU A 120 3.15 4.06 9.91
N SER A 121 4.38 3.55 10.02
CA SER A 121 5.42 3.74 9.01
C SER A 121 5.05 3.10 7.67
N GLY A 122 4.51 1.87 7.69
CA GLY A 122 4.02 1.17 6.50
C GLY A 122 2.89 1.95 5.80
N LEU A 123 1.89 2.42 6.56
CA LEU A 123 0.79 3.21 6.01
C LEU A 123 1.25 4.56 5.47
N SER A 124 2.14 5.27 6.17
CA SER A 124 2.69 6.54 5.70
C SER A 124 3.45 6.37 4.38
N THR A 125 4.25 5.32 4.27
CA THR A 125 5.00 5.01 3.04
C THR A 125 4.04 4.70 1.89
N LEU A 126 3.00 3.89 2.14
CA LEU A 126 1.96 3.60 1.17
C LEU A 126 1.27 4.87 0.67
N LYS A 127 0.83 5.74 1.58
CA LYS A 127 0.17 7.02 1.23
C LYS A 127 1.06 7.89 0.34
N ASN A 128 2.35 7.98 0.65
CA ASN A 128 3.29 8.77 -0.15
C ASN A 128 3.43 8.23 -1.57
N ILE A 129 3.53 6.90 -1.73
CA ILE A 129 3.60 6.28 -3.05
C ILE A 129 2.31 6.51 -3.83
N LEU A 130 1.14 6.29 -3.21
CA LEU A 130 -0.15 6.53 -3.87
C LEU A 130 -0.32 8.00 -4.29
N HIS A 131 0.06 8.94 -3.43
CA HIS A 131 0.03 10.36 -3.78
C HIS A 131 0.93 10.70 -4.97
N ARG A 132 2.11 10.07 -5.05
CA ARG A 132 3.01 10.24 -6.20
C ARG A 132 2.42 9.64 -7.48
N LEU A 133 1.76 8.49 -7.39
CA LEU A 133 1.03 7.90 -8.54
C LEU A 133 -0.16 8.75 -8.97
N GLU A 134 -0.89 9.36 -8.04
CA GLU A 134 -2.04 10.22 -8.30
C GLU A 134 -1.66 11.55 -8.98
N THR A 135 -0.42 11.99 -8.80
CA THR A 135 0.10 13.24 -9.39
C THR A 135 1.00 13.01 -10.60
N ILE A 136 1.21 11.75 -11.00
CA ILE A 136 2.19 11.40 -12.04
C ILE A 136 1.84 12.04 -13.38
N GLN A 137 2.86 12.55 -14.05
CA GLN A 137 2.72 13.12 -15.39
C GLN A 137 3.30 12.18 -16.44
N PRO A 138 2.86 12.28 -17.71
CA PRO A 138 3.41 11.47 -18.80
C PRO A 138 4.93 11.59 -18.92
N GLN A 139 5.50 12.77 -18.65
CA GLN A 139 6.94 13.01 -18.73
C GLN A 139 7.73 12.22 -17.67
N ASP A 140 7.12 11.89 -16.53
CA ASP A 140 7.76 11.07 -15.50
C ASP A 140 7.94 9.62 -15.96
N LEU A 141 7.11 9.14 -16.89
CA LEU A 141 7.19 7.81 -17.47
C LEU A 141 8.19 7.72 -18.63
N MET A 142 8.67 8.87 -19.11
CA MET A 142 9.61 8.96 -20.23
C MET A 142 11.06 9.20 -19.77
N LYS A 143 11.30 9.35 -18.47
CA LYS A 143 12.64 9.60 -17.93
C LYS A 143 13.51 8.35 -18.07
N ASP A 144 14.50 8.43 -18.97
CA ASP A 144 15.72 7.64 -18.89
C ASP A 144 16.48 8.11 -17.64
N GLU A 145 16.80 7.19 -16.73
CA GLU A 145 17.96 7.42 -15.87
C GLU A 145 19.18 7.28 -16.80
N GLY A 146 19.74 8.42 -17.19
CA GLY A 146 20.96 8.50 -17.99
C GLY A 146 22.18 7.88 -17.32
#